data_AF-A0A0S8D0M3-F1
#
_entry.id   AF-A0A0S8D0M3-F1
#
_cell.length_a   1.000
_cell.length_b   1.000
_cell.length_c   1.000
_cell.angle_alpha   90.00
_cell.angle_beta   90.00
_cell.angle_gamma   90.00
#
_symmetry.space_group_name_H-M   'P 1'
#
loop_
_entity.id
_entity.type
_entity.pdbx_description
1 polymer ?
#
loop_
_entity_poly.entity_id
_entity_poly.type
_entity_poly.pdbx_seq_one_letter_code
_entity_poly.pdbx_strand_id
1 'polypeptide(L)' 'MEWKGRAGMGKEQKVRCLNCFERIPVPEKAKRLTCPKCSVEYVIAWRGSQAKIAGTPSKK' A
#
# COMPACT_ATOMS: atom_id res chain seq x y z
N MET A 1 12.93 26.28 -25.42
CA MET A 1 12.12 26.16 -24.18
C MET A 1 12.01 24.68 -23.84
N GLU A 2 12.98 24.16 -23.10
CA GLU A 2 13.07 22.73 -22.76
C GLU A 2 12.30 22.45 -21.47
N TRP A 3 11.07 21.95 -21.60
CA TRP A 3 10.31 21.45 -20.46
C TRP A 3 10.85 20.09 -20.02
N LYS A 4 11.92 20.09 -19.22
CA LYS A 4 12.38 18.90 -18.49
C LYS A 4 11.42 18.58 -17.34
N GLY A 5 10.92 17.35 -17.33
CA GLY A 5 10.60 16.64 -16.10
C GLY A 5 9.23 16.94 -15.46
N ARG A 6 8.18 16.29 -15.96
CA ARG A 6 7.13 15.78 -15.08
C ARG A 6 7.10 14.27 -15.20
N ALA A 7 8.15 13.64 -14.66
CA ALA A 7 8.04 12.26 -14.24
C ALA A 7 6.89 12.22 -13.23
N GLY A 8 5.74 11.74 -13.68
CA GLY A 8 4.62 11.39 -12.81
C GLY A 8 5.09 10.25 -11.91
N MET A 9 5.80 10.61 -10.84
CA MET A 9 6.15 9.73 -9.74
C MET A 9 4.84 9.17 -9.21
N GLY A 10 4.55 7.91 -9.55
CA GLY A 10 3.49 7.14 -8.92
C GLY A 10 3.70 7.28 -7.42
N LYS A 11 2.77 7.94 -6.73
CA LYS A 11 2.89 8.21 -5.29
C LYS A 11 2.93 6.86 -4.59
N GLU A 12 4.11 6.38 -4.22
CA GLU A 12 4.29 5.18 -3.42
C GLU A 12 3.39 5.27 -2.19
N GLN A 13 2.28 4.52 -2.22
CA GLN A 13 1.33 4.55 -1.12
C GLN A 13 1.94 3.80 0.05
N LYS A 14 1.86 4.39 1.25
CA LYS A 14 2.33 3.73 2.47
C LYS A 14 1.14 3.53 3.36
N VAL A 15 0.91 2.29 3.79
CA VAL A 15 -0.12 1.98 4.79
C VAL A 15 0.55 1.66 6.12
N ARG A 16 -0.12 2.01 7.21
CA ARG A 16 0.33 1.69 8.56
C ARG A 16 -0.24 0.32 8.93
N CYS A 17 0.64 -0.62 9.29
CA CYS A 17 0.24 -1.91 9.85
C CYS A 17 -0.65 -1.69 11.09
N LEU A 18 -1.77 -2.40 11.20
CA LEU A 18 -2.67 -2.28 12.36
C LEU A 18 -2.16 -3.05 13.58
N ASN A 19 -1.23 -3.99 13.39
CA ASN A 19 -0.67 -4.82 14.46
C ASN A 19 0.61 -4.21 15.09
N CYS A 20 1.62 -3.91 14.26
CA CYS A 20 2.92 -3.40 14.74
C CYS A 20 3.18 -1.94 14.40
N PHE A 21 2.21 -1.24 13.80
CA PHE A 21 2.28 0.18 13.44
C PHE A 21 3.38 0.56 12.43
N GLU A 22 4.05 -0.42 11.82
CA GLU A 22 5.08 -0.18 10.81
C GLU A 22 4.49 0.41 9.53
N ARG A 23 5.25 1.29 8.87
CA ARG A 23 4.86 1.87 7.58
C ARG A 23 5.31 0.95 6.45
N ILE A 24 4.35 0.34 5.76
CA ILE A 24 4.62 -0.61 4.70
C ILE A 24 4.35 0.07 3.36
N PRO A 25 5.33 0.09 2.42
CA PRO A 25 5.09 0.54 1.07
C PRO A 25 4.15 -0.44 0.36
N VAL A 26 3.13 0.10 -0.29
CA VAL A 26 2.13 -0.65 -1.04
C VAL A 26 2.34 -0.35 -2.52
N PRO A 27 2.70 -1.37 -3.32
CA PRO A 27 2.78 -1.20 -4.76
C PRO A 27 1.40 -0.81 -5.32
N GLU A 28 1.38 0.02 -6.35
CA GLU A 28 0.12 0.46 -6.96
C GLU A 28 -0.75 -0.74 -7.37
N LYS A 29 -2.04 -0.68 -7.02
CA LYS A 29 -3.04 -1.73 -7.29
C LYS A 29 -2.79 -3.07 -6.59
N ALA A 30 -1.86 -3.15 -5.63
CA ALA A 30 -1.66 -4.36 -4.84
C ALA A 30 -2.94 -4.72 -4.06
N LYS A 31 -3.44 -5.95 -4.20
CA LYS A 31 -4.67 -6.40 -3.51
C LYS A 31 -4.39 -6.99 -2.13
N ARG A 32 -3.17 -7.48 -1.93
CA ARG A 32 -2.70 -8.11 -0.70
C ARG A 32 -1.36 -7.50 -0.33
N LEU A 33 -1.13 -7.42 0.97
CA LEU A 33 0.08 -6.88 1.54
C LEU A 33 0.40 -7.64 2.81
N THR A 34 1.62 -8.15 2.92
CA THR A 34 2.11 -8.77 4.14
C THR A 34 3.05 -7.82 4.84
N CYS A 35 2.84 -7.61 6.14
CA CYS A 35 3.76 -6.80 6.92
C CYS A 35 5.11 -7.51 7.07
N PRO A 36 6.24 -6.91 6.65
CA PRO A 36 7.55 -7.56 6.75
C PRO A 36 8.05 -7.70 8.19
N LYS A 37 7.44 -7.00 9.16
CA LYS A 37 7.87 -6.97 10.56
C LYS A 37 7.12 -7.94 11.46
N CYS A 38 5.81 -8.08 11.26
CA CYS A 38 4.96 -8.95 12.10
C CYS A 38 4.28 -10.08 11.31
N SER A 39 4.57 -10.20 10.01
CA SER A 39 4.05 -11.23 9.12
C SER A 39 2.54 -11.30 8.98
N VAL A 40 1.81 -10.27 9.43
CA VAL A 40 0.35 -10.18 9.25
C VAL A 40 0.03 -9.85 7.80
N GLU A 41 -0.84 -10.66 7.19
CA GLU A 41 -1.38 -10.41 5.85
C GLU A 41 -2.62 -9.51 5.94
N TYR A 42 -2.69 -8.51 5.07
CA TYR A 42 -3.78 -7.57 4.93
C TYR A 42 -4.32 -7.58 3.50
N VAL A 43 -5.61 -7.38 3.37
CA VAL A 43 -6.27 -7.05 2.11
C VAL A 43 -6.23 -5.55 1.94
N ILE A 44 -5.75 -5.10 0.78
CA ILE A 44 -5.68 -3.68 0.44
C ILE A 44 -6.80 -3.34 -0.53
N ALA A 45 -7.62 -2.36 -0.16
CA ALA A 45 -8.59 -1.72 -1.04
C ALA A 45 -8.06 -0.39 -1.55
N TRP A 46 -8.35 -0.09 -2.80
CA TRP A 46 -7.91 1.13 -3.47
C TRP A 46 -9.09 2.06 -3.70
N ARG A 47 -8.94 3.33 -3.33
CA ARG A 47 -9.84 4.42 -3.73
C ARG A 47 -9.06 5.42 -4.56
N GLY A 48 -9.14 5.28 -5.88
CA GLY A 48 -8.25 5.98 -6.80
C GLY A 48 -6.80 5.58 -6.54
N SER A 49 -5.94 6.57 -6.30
CA SER A 49 -4.52 6.35 -5.98
C SER A 49 -4.25 6.09 -4.49
N GLN A 50 -5.25 6.06 -3.62
CA GLN A 50 -5.06 5.88 -2.17
C GLN A 50 -5.29 4.43 -1.75
N ALA A 51 -4.26 3.80 -1.18
CA ALA A 51 -4.33 2.46 -0.58
C ALA A 51 -4.90 2.54 0.84
N LYS A 52 -5.84 1.65 1.18
CA LYS A 52 -6.36 1.46 2.53
C LYS A 52 -6.40 -0.02 2.90
N ILE A 53 -6.17 -0.33 4.16
CA ILE A 53 -6.36 -1.69 4.69
C ILE A 53 -7.87 -1.94 4.78
N ALA A 54 -8.36 -2.94 4.06
CA ALA A 54 -9.76 -3.36 4.08
C ALA A 54 -10.03 -4.35 5.22
N GLY A 55 -9.02 -5.11 5.63
CA GLY A 55 -9.11 -6.12 6.68
C GLY A 55 -8.00 -7.16 6.55
N THR A 56 -8.07 -8.22 7.35
CA THR A 56 -7.26 -9.43 7.17
C THR A 56 -7.97 -10.39 6.23
N PRO A 57 -7.25 -11.15 5.39
CA PRO A 57 -7.87 -12.17 4.56
C PRO A 57 -8.49 -13.22 5.49
N SER A 58 -9.81 -13.30 5.51
CA SER A 58 -10.49 -14.36 6.27
C SER A 58 -10.08 -15.69 5.64
N LYS A 59 -9.33 -16.53 6.37
CA LYS A 59 -9.20 -17.95 6.01
C LYS A 59 -10.61 -18.53 6.13
N LYS A 60 -11.19 -18.91 4.99
CA LYS A 60 -12.38 -19.74 4.97
C LYS A 60 -11.96 -21.19 5.09
#